data_AF-A0A2K5EY67-F1
#
_entry.id   AF-A0A2K5EY67-F1
#
_cell.length_a   1.000
_cell.length_b   1.000
_cell.length_c   1.000
_cell.angle_alpha   90.00
_cell.angle_beta   90.00
_cell.angle_gamma   90.00
#
_symmetry.space_group_name_H-M   'P 1'
#
loop_
_entity.id
_entity.type
_entity.pdbx_description
1 polymer ?
#
loop_
_entity_poly.entity_id
_entity_poly.type
_entity_poly.pdbx_seq_one_letter_code
_entity_poly.pdbx_strand_id
1 'polypeptide(L)'
;MGVDIRHNKDRKVRRKEPKSQDIYLRLLVKLYRFLARRTNSTFNQVVLKRLFMSRTNRPPLSLSRMVCALRVTSRARSRILKAGGKILTFDQLALDSPKGCGTVLLSGPRKGREVYRHFGKAPGTPHSHTKPYVRSKGRKFERARGRRASRGYKN
;
A
#
# COMPACT_ATOMS: atom_id res chain seq x y z
N MET A 1 38.11 -13.44 -23.94
CA MET A 1 38.28 -12.46 -22.84
C MET A 1 37.10 -12.61 -21.89
N GLY A 2 37.33 -12.86 -20.61
CA GLY A 2 36.27 -12.87 -19.59
C GLY A 2 35.96 -11.44 -19.16
N VAL A 3 34.69 -11.04 -19.20
CA VAL A 3 34.26 -9.72 -18.73
C VAL A 3 33.91 -9.85 -17.24
N ASP A 4 34.75 -9.30 -16.37
CA ASP A 4 34.52 -9.30 -14.92
C ASP A 4 33.53 -8.18 -14.54
N ILE A 5 32.24 -8.52 -14.54
CA ILE A 5 31.17 -7.66 -14.07
C ILE A 5 30.41 -8.30 -12.90
N ARG A 6 29.94 -7.45 -11.98
CA ARG A 6 29.16 -7.89 -10.83
C ARG A 6 27.71 -8.16 -11.22
N HIS A 7 27.32 -9.43 -11.25
CA HIS A 7 25.96 -9.87 -11.63
C HIS A 7 24.96 -9.95 -10.45
N ASN A 8 25.34 -9.53 -9.25
CA ASN A 8 24.56 -9.76 -8.03
C ASN A 8 23.22 -9.01 -7.97
N LYS A 9 23.00 -8.01 -8.83
CA LYS A 9 21.79 -7.16 -8.85
C LYS A 9 21.07 -7.11 -10.21
N ASP A 10 21.46 -7.95 -11.16
CA ASP A 10 20.87 -7.93 -12.51
C ASP A 10 19.39 -8.30 -12.49
N ARG A 11 19.02 -9.22 -11.59
CA ARG A 11 17.64 -9.65 -11.43
C ARG A 11 16.82 -8.58 -10.68
N LYS A 12 16.00 -7.85 -11.42
CA LYS A 12 15.04 -6.87 -10.88
C LYS A 12 13.91 -7.55 -10.10
N VAL A 13 13.87 -7.35 -8.78
CA VAL A 13 12.81 -7.87 -7.90
C VAL A 13 11.56 -6.99 -8.00
N ARG A 14 10.63 -7.37 -8.88
CA ARG A 14 9.34 -6.69 -9.07
C ARG A 14 8.27 -7.67 -9.50
N ARG A 15 7.01 -7.40 -9.13
CA ARG A 15 5.87 -8.19 -9.61
C ARG A 15 5.53 -7.84 -11.05
N LYS A 16 5.35 -8.87 -11.89
CA LYS A 16 4.89 -8.75 -13.28
C LYS A 16 3.43 -9.15 -13.46
N GLU A 17 2.82 -9.73 -12.43
CA GLU A 17 1.45 -10.22 -12.39
C GLU A 17 0.92 -10.23 -10.94
N PRO A 18 -0.41 -10.29 -10.71
CA PRO A 18 -0.94 -10.46 -9.37
C PRO A 18 -0.72 -11.90 -8.88
N LYS A 19 -0.28 -12.07 -7.62
CA LYS A 19 -0.20 -13.39 -6.98
C LYS A 19 -1.58 -14.04 -6.76
N SER A 20 -2.66 -13.25 -6.81
CA SER A 20 -4.04 -13.71 -6.58
C SER A 20 -4.53 -14.59 -7.74
N GLN A 21 -5.33 -15.60 -7.41
CA GLN A 21 -6.04 -16.44 -8.38
C GLN A 21 -7.45 -15.91 -8.72
N ASP A 22 -7.89 -14.82 -8.08
CA ASP A 22 -9.17 -14.17 -8.37
C ASP A 22 -9.30 -13.80 -9.85
N ILE A 23 -10.33 -14.37 -10.50
CA ILE A 23 -10.60 -14.24 -11.93
C ILE A 23 -10.92 -12.79 -12.28
N TYR A 24 -11.71 -12.08 -11.47
CA TYR A 24 -12.11 -10.69 -11.74
C TYR A 24 -10.89 -9.77 -11.76
N LEU A 25 -9.98 -9.94 -10.80
CA LEU A 25 -8.73 -9.18 -10.78
C LEU A 25 -7.86 -9.49 -12.00
N ARG A 26 -7.84 -10.74 -12.48
CA ARG A 26 -7.08 -11.15 -13.67
C ARG A 26 -7.67 -10.55 -14.96
N LEU A 27 -8.99 -10.51 -15.09
CA LEU A 27 -9.66 -9.86 -16.22
C LEU A 27 -9.34 -8.36 -16.25
N LEU A 28 -9.40 -7.70 -15.10
CA LEU A 28 -9.07 -6.28 -15.00
C LEU A 28 -7.59 -6.01 -15.33
N VAL A 29 -6.70 -6.90 -14.91
CA VAL A 29 -5.28 -6.85 -15.29
C VAL A 29 -5.10 -7.02 -16.79
N LYS A 30 -5.83 -7.92 -17.46
CA LYS A 30 -5.77 -8.09 -18.92
C LYS A 30 -6.16 -6.78 -19.63
N LEU A 31 -7.25 -6.15 -19.19
CA LEU A 31 -7.71 -4.86 -19.69
C LEU A 31 -6.63 -3.77 -19.54
N TYR A 32 -6.13 -3.54 -18.32
CA TYR A 32 -5.13 -2.49 -18.08
C TYR A 32 -3.76 -2.82 -18.66
N ARG A 33 -3.43 -4.09 -18.90
CA ARG A 33 -2.22 -4.48 -19.64
C ARG A 33 -2.33 -4.13 -21.12
N PHE A 34 -3.52 -4.29 -21.72
CA PHE A 34 -3.79 -3.82 -23.07
C PHE A 34 -3.70 -2.28 -23.15
N LEU A 35 -4.41 -1.57 -22.27
CA LEU A 35 -4.41 -0.11 -22.22
C LEU A 35 -3.01 0.45 -21.98
N ALA A 36 -2.27 -0.04 -20.99
CA ALA A 36 -0.92 0.47 -20.69
C ALA A 36 0.09 0.26 -21.82
N ARG A 37 -0.14 -0.72 -22.71
CA ARG A 37 0.71 -0.97 -23.88
C ARG A 37 0.28 -0.17 -25.10
N ARG A 38 -1.04 -0.03 -25.33
CA ARG A 38 -1.61 0.59 -26.53
C ARG A 38 -1.90 2.08 -26.38
N THR A 39 -1.96 2.58 -25.16
CA THR A 39 -2.10 4.01 -24.86
C THR A 39 -0.77 4.54 -24.32
N ASN A 40 -0.44 5.77 -24.69
CA ASN A 40 0.72 6.51 -24.20
C ASN A 40 0.47 7.19 -22.84
N SER A 41 -0.46 6.66 -22.02
CA SER A 41 -0.80 7.24 -20.72
C SER A 41 -0.06 6.57 -19.57
N THR A 42 0.69 7.37 -18.80
CA THR A 42 1.37 6.93 -17.58
C THR A 42 0.39 6.52 -16.48
N PHE A 43 -0.84 7.06 -16.50
CA PHE A 43 -1.92 6.66 -15.58
C PHE A 43 -2.17 5.15 -15.63
N ASN A 44 -2.35 4.60 -16.84
CA ASN A 44 -2.63 3.18 -17.04
C ASN A 44 -1.48 2.29 -16.57
N GLN A 45 -0.23 2.72 -16.76
CA GLN A 45 0.95 2.02 -16.27
C GLN A 45 0.97 1.98 -14.73
N VAL A 46 0.61 3.08 -14.08
CA VAL A 46 0.53 3.17 -12.62
C VAL A 46 -0.61 2.29 -12.08
N VAL A 47 -1.79 2.32 -12.70
CA VAL A 47 -2.93 1.48 -12.31
C VAL A 47 -2.57 0.00 -12.45
N LEU A 48 -2.02 -0.42 -13.58
CA LEU A 48 -1.58 -1.81 -13.81
C LEU A 48 -0.58 -2.28 -12.74
N LYS A 49 0.43 -1.46 -12.45
CA LYS A 49 1.42 -1.76 -11.41
C LYS A 49 0.77 -1.87 -10.03
N ARG A 50 -0.24 -1.06 -9.73
CA ARG A 50 -1.00 -1.12 -8.47
C ARG A 50 -1.88 -2.36 -8.38
N LEU A 51 -2.46 -2.86 -9.47
CA LEU A 51 -3.23 -4.10 -9.47
C LEU A 51 -2.39 -5.33 -9.06
N PHE A 52 -1.08 -5.33 -9.36
CA PHE A 52 -0.15 -6.40 -8.96
C PHE A 52 0.23 -6.35 -7.47
N MET A 53 0.01 -5.23 -6.79
CA MET A 53 0.44 -5.05 -5.41
C MET A 53 -0.27 -6.01 -4.44
N SER A 54 0.42 -6.41 -3.38
CA SER A 54 -0.19 -7.16 -2.27
C SER A 54 -1.19 -6.31 -1.49
N ARG A 55 -2.07 -6.96 -0.73
CA ARG A 55 -3.03 -6.28 0.17
C ARG A 55 -2.35 -5.29 1.12
N THR A 56 -1.21 -5.67 1.68
CA THR A 56 -0.40 -4.82 2.57
C THR A 56 0.12 -3.53 1.90
N ASN A 57 0.32 -3.56 0.58
CA ASN A 57 0.78 -2.42 -0.21
C ASN A 57 -0.37 -1.66 -0.89
N ARG A 58 -1.62 -2.13 -0.72
CA ARG A 58 -2.88 -1.48 -1.13
C ARG A 58 -3.72 -1.17 0.12
N PRO A 59 -3.28 -0.22 0.97
CA PRO A 59 -4.01 0.14 2.18
C PRO A 59 -5.39 0.73 1.82
N PRO A 60 -6.40 0.54 2.69
CA PRO A 60 -7.70 1.18 2.52
C PRO A 60 -7.55 2.70 2.57
N LEU A 61 -8.34 3.40 1.76
CA LEU A 61 -8.45 4.85 1.76
C LEU A 61 -9.75 5.26 2.47
N SER A 62 -9.69 6.25 3.35
CA SER A 62 -10.87 6.84 3.97
C SER A 62 -11.64 7.71 2.96
N LEU A 63 -12.94 7.89 3.19
CA LEU A 63 -13.81 8.68 2.31
C LEU A 63 -13.38 10.15 2.31
N SER A 64 -13.22 10.75 1.12
CA SER A 64 -13.09 12.21 0.96
C SER A 64 -13.97 12.78 -0.16
N ARG A 65 -14.05 12.17 -1.35
CA ARG A 65 -15.07 12.43 -2.42
C ARG A 65 -14.86 11.47 -3.60
N MET A 66 -15.94 11.26 -4.39
CA MET A 66 -16.08 10.46 -5.64
C MET A 66 -15.05 9.36 -5.91
N VAL A 67 -15.47 8.09 -5.88
CA VAL A 67 -14.53 6.95 -5.74
C VAL A 67 -14.72 5.91 -6.85
N CYS A 68 -13.73 5.79 -7.73
CA CYS A 68 -13.47 4.53 -8.44
C CYS A 68 -12.58 3.64 -7.56
N ALA A 69 -13.04 2.42 -7.25
CA ALA A 69 -12.29 1.49 -6.41
C ALA A 69 -12.59 0.03 -6.74
N LEU A 70 -11.67 -0.86 -6.33
CA LEU A 70 -11.88 -2.31 -6.44
C LEU A 70 -13.00 -2.79 -5.51
N ARG A 71 -13.09 -2.23 -4.30
CA ARG A 71 -14.08 -2.56 -3.29
C ARG A 71 -14.43 -1.31 -2.51
N VAL A 72 -15.72 -1.14 -2.22
CA VAL A 72 -16.26 -0.09 -1.36
C VAL A 72 -17.04 -0.78 -0.25
N THR A 73 -16.87 -0.35 1.00
CA THR A 73 -17.64 -0.91 2.13
C THR A 73 -19.11 -0.49 2.04
N SER A 74 -20.02 -1.30 2.57
CA SER A 74 -21.48 -1.03 2.50
C SER A 74 -21.85 0.35 3.06
N ARG A 75 -21.33 0.69 4.24
CA ARG A 75 -21.52 2.00 4.88
C ARG A 75 -20.97 3.15 4.04
N ALA A 76 -19.81 2.96 3.41
CA ALA A 76 -19.22 3.97 2.53
C ALA A 76 -20.05 4.17 1.27
N ARG A 77 -20.52 3.07 0.67
CA ARG A 77 -21.39 3.10 -0.51
C ARG A 77 -22.68 3.87 -0.22
N SER A 78 -23.36 3.57 0.88
CA SER A 78 -24.58 4.28 1.29
C SER A 78 -24.35 5.79 1.47
N ARG A 79 -23.24 6.19 2.14
CA ARG A 79 -22.92 7.62 2.34
C ARG A 79 -22.63 8.37 1.04
N ILE A 80 -21.90 7.75 0.11
CA ILE A 80 -21.59 8.37 -1.18
C ILE A 80 -22.87 8.58 -1.98
N LEU A 81 -23.71 7.55 -2.09
CA LEU A 81 -24.97 7.61 -2.84
C LEU A 81 -25.95 8.61 -2.20
N LYS A 82 -26.05 8.64 -0.86
CA LYS A 82 -26.88 9.61 -0.13
C LYS A 82 -26.44 11.06 -0.39
N ALA A 83 -25.16 11.30 -0.64
CA ALA A 83 -24.63 12.62 -0.98
C ALA A 83 -24.72 12.93 -2.49
N GLY A 84 -25.40 12.11 -3.30
CA GLY A 84 -25.53 12.28 -4.75
C GLY A 84 -24.25 11.93 -5.54
N GLY A 85 -23.27 11.27 -4.91
CA GLY A 85 -22.02 10.90 -5.57
C GLY A 85 -22.13 9.59 -6.39
N LYS A 86 -21.31 9.48 -7.44
CA LYS A 86 -21.19 8.25 -8.26
C LYS A 86 -20.06 7.34 -7.75
N ILE A 87 -20.27 6.03 -7.82
CA ILE A 87 -19.24 5.01 -7.55
C ILE A 87 -19.02 4.27 -8.86
N LEU A 88 -17.76 4.21 -9.31
CA LEU A 88 -17.38 3.54 -10.55
C LEU A 88 -16.54 2.31 -10.24
N THR A 89 -16.65 1.30 -11.10
CA THR A 89 -15.67 0.22 -11.21
C THR A 89 -14.56 0.60 -12.19
N PHE A 90 -13.45 -0.13 -12.16
CA PHE A 90 -12.28 0.18 -12.99
C PHE A 90 -12.51 -0.10 -14.49
N ASP A 91 -13.38 -1.04 -14.83
CA ASP A 91 -13.85 -1.28 -16.19
C ASP A 91 -14.72 -0.13 -16.70
N GLN A 92 -15.64 0.39 -15.88
CA GLN A 92 -16.43 1.58 -16.21
C GLN A 92 -15.55 2.83 -16.37
N LEU A 93 -14.56 3.01 -15.49
CA LEU A 93 -13.58 4.10 -15.61
C LEU A 93 -12.76 3.99 -16.90
N ALA A 94 -12.44 2.78 -17.35
CA ALA A 94 -11.69 2.58 -18.58
C ALA A 94 -12.51 2.98 -19.82
N LEU A 95 -13.84 2.85 -19.79
CA LEU A 95 -14.74 3.34 -20.84
C LEU A 95 -14.87 4.87 -20.81
N ASP A 96 -15.06 5.44 -19.60
CA ASP A 96 -15.25 6.87 -19.40
C ASP A 96 -13.98 7.68 -19.69
N SER A 97 -12.84 7.23 -19.18
CA SER A 97 -11.57 7.94 -19.20
C SER A 97 -10.40 7.00 -19.56
N PRO A 98 -10.30 6.51 -20.81
CA PRO A 98 -9.31 5.51 -21.21
C PRO A 98 -7.85 5.98 -21.08
N LYS A 99 -7.61 7.30 -21.13
CA LYS A 99 -6.30 7.92 -20.89
C LYS A 99 -6.11 8.39 -19.43
N GLY A 100 -7.15 8.34 -18.60
CA GLY A 100 -7.12 8.86 -17.22
C GLY A 100 -7.24 10.39 -17.13
N CYS A 101 -7.73 11.07 -18.16
CA CYS A 101 -7.96 12.52 -18.14
C CYS A 101 -8.95 12.89 -17.03
N GLY A 102 -8.71 13.99 -16.31
CA GLY A 102 -9.61 14.44 -15.24
C GLY A 102 -9.65 13.55 -13.99
N THR A 103 -8.68 12.62 -13.83
CA THR A 103 -8.63 11.72 -12.67
C THR A 103 -7.55 12.09 -11.66
N VAL A 104 -7.80 11.77 -10.38
CA VAL A 104 -6.82 11.94 -9.29
C VAL A 104 -6.50 10.57 -8.68
N LEU A 105 -5.24 10.12 -8.82
CA LEU A 105 -4.80 8.84 -8.28
C LEU A 105 -4.44 8.93 -6.79
N LEU A 106 -5.29 8.37 -5.94
CA LEU A 106 -5.09 8.36 -4.48
C LEU A 106 -4.51 7.02 -3.97
N SER A 107 -3.93 7.03 -2.77
CA SER A 107 -3.48 5.84 -2.04
C SER A 107 -3.65 6.07 -0.54
N GLY A 108 -4.12 5.05 0.18
CA GLY A 108 -4.14 5.10 1.64
C GLY A 108 -2.72 5.16 2.25
N PRO A 109 -2.60 5.44 3.55
CA PRO A 109 -1.32 5.55 4.25
C PRO A 109 -0.65 4.17 4.41
N ARG A 110 0.36 3.89 3.58
CA ARG A 110 1.06 2.58 3.57
C ARG A 110 1.76 2.26 4.89
N LYS A 111 2.34 3.29 5.54
CA LYS A 111 3.06 3.19 6.82
C LYS A 111 2.18 3.38 8.05
N GLY A 112 0.85 3.49 7.89
CA GLY A 112 -0.08 3.65 9.01
C GLY A 112 -0.34 2.38 9.85
N ARG A 113 0.32 1.27 9.54
CA ARG A 113 0.13 -0.03 10.21
C ARG A 113 1.03 -0.16 11.44
N GLU A 114 0.57 -0.88 12.46
CA GLU A 114 1.31 -1.11 13.70
C GLU A 114 2.69 -1.73 13.49
N VAL A 115 2.83 -2.63 12.51
CA VAL A 115 4.11 -3.26 12.17
C VAL A 115 5.22 -2.22 11.94
N TYR A 116 4.92 -1.07 11.32
CA TYR A 116 5.92 -0.03 11.08
C TYR A 116 6.38 0.70 12.35
N ARG A 117 5.61 0.61 13.46
CA ARG A 117 6.04 1.15 14.77
C ARG A 117 7.18 0.36 15.39
N HIS A 118 7.33 -0.90 14.98
CA HIS A 118 8.39 -1.81 15.44
C HIS A 118 9.62 -1.79 14.53
N PHE A 119 9.54 -1.11 13.38
CA PHE A 119 10.66 -0.99 12.45
C PHE A 119 11.50 0.25 12.77
N GLY A 120 12.79 0.20 12.43
CA GLY A 120 13.73 1.30 12.63
C GLY A 120 14.91 0.88 13.48
N LYS A 121 15.54 1.86 14.15
CA LYS A 121 16.62 1.60 15.12
C LYS A 121 16.10 0.71 16.25
N ALA A 122 16.96 -0.12 16.82
CA ALA A 122 16.55 -1.07 17.84
C ALA A 122 15.96 -0.35 19.07
N PRO A 123 14.89 -0.89 19.69
CA PRO A 123 14.36 -0.32 20.93
C PRO A 123 15.43 -0.27 22.02
N GLY A 124 15.67 0.91 22.58
CA GLY A 124 16.67 1.08 23.65
C GLY A 124 18.03 1.55 23.15
N THR A 125 18.24 1.80 21.86
CA THR A 125 19.36 2.67 21.43
C THR A 125 19.03 4.14 21.76
N PRO A 126 20.03 4.99 22.02
CA PRO A 126 19.80 6.41 22.27
C PRO A 126 18.93 7.06 21.19
N HIS A 127 17.96 7.89 21.64
CA HIS A 127 17.01 8.59 20.77
C HIS A 127 16.15 7.69 19.86
N SER A 128 15.99 6.40 20.20
CA SER A 128 15.04 5.52 19.52
C SER A 128 13.65 5.58 20.17
N HIS A 129 12.64 5.70 19.33
CA HIS A 129 11.23 5.64 19.73
C HIS A 129 10.51 4.38 19.20
N THR A 130 11.28 3.40 18.73
CA THR A 130 10.76 2.14 18.19
C THR A 130 10.04 1.36 19.28
N LYS A 131 8.81 0.92 18.98
CA LYS A 131 7.99 0.16 19.92
C LYS A 131 8.62 -1.23 20.12
N PRO A 132 8.91 -1.68 21.37
CA PRO A 132 9.35 -3.05 21.62
C PRO A 132 8.19 -4.04 21.44
N TYR A 133 8.52 -5.30 21.14
CA TYR A 133 7.55 -6.40 21.15
C TYR A 133 7.41 -6.91 22.57
N VAL A 134 6.27 -6.62 23.21
CA VAL A 134 5.98 -7.01 24.59
C VAL A 134 4.64 -7.73 24.64
N ARG A 135 4.56 -8.83 25.38
CA ARG A 135 3.33 -9.66 25.49
C ARG A 135 2.12 -8.86 26.01
N SER A 136 2.35 -7.96 26.96
CA SER A 136 1.31 -7.18 27.63
C SER A 136 1.86 -5.81 28.00
N LYS A 137 0.99 -4.79 28.02
CA LYS A 137 1.36 -3.43 28.41
C LYS A 137 1.02 -3.23 29.88
N GLY A 138 1.99 -2.83 30.70
CA GLY A 138 1.75 -2.54 32.11
C GLY A 138 2.99 -2.10 32.87
N ARG A 139 2.83 -1.80 34.17
CA ARG A 139 3.95 -1.36 35.03
C ARG A 139 5.07 -2.39 35.13
N LYS A 140 4.71 -3.68 35.17
CA LYS A 140 5.61 -4.82 35.34
C LYS A 140 6.28 -5.29 34.03
N PHE A 141 5.95 -4.70 32.88
CA PHE A 141 6.45 -5.15 31.57
C PHE A 141 7.36 -4.10 30.94
N GLU A 142 8.67 -4.39 30.88
CA GLU A 142 9.71 -3.58 30.23
C GLU A 142 9.73 -2.07 30.58
N ARG A 143 9.56 -1.74 31.87
CA ARG A 143 9.63 -0.35 32.38
C ARG A 143 10.73 -0.09 33.42
N ALA A 144 11.56 -1.09 33.71
CA ALA A 144 12.61 -1.02 34.74
C ALA A 144 13.95 -0.53 34.17
N ARG A 145 15.00 -1.36 34.22
CA ARG A 145 16.35 -1.02 33.77
C ARG A 145 16.34 -0.63 32.28
N GLY A 146 17.09 0.42 31.94
CA GLY A 146 17.21 0.93 30.57
C GLY A 146 16.08 1.88 30.13
N ARG A 147 15.06 2.11 30.96
CA ARG A 147 13.94 3.04 30.69
C ARG A 147 13.88 4.23 31.65
N ARG A 148 14.56 4.15 32.79
CA ARG A 148 14.51 5.14 33.87
C ARG A 148 15.89 5.29 34.51
N ALA A 149 16.29 6.54 34.77
CA ALA A 149 17.59 6.84 35.37
C ALA A 149 17.76 6.20 36.76
N SER A 150 16.66 6.10 37.54
CA SER A 150 16.68 5.51 38.88
C SER A 150 16.89 4.00 38.95
N ARG A 151 16.97 3.29 37.80
CA ARG A 151 17.21 1.85 37.74
C ARG A 151 18.32 1.55 36.74
N GLY A 152 19.56 1.80 37.15
CA GLY A 152 20.76 1.51 36.35
C GLY A 152 21.10 2.60 35.34
N TYR A 153 20.29 2.75 34.28
CA TYR A 153 20.50 3.77 33.24
C TYR A 153 19.21 4.04 32.44
N LYS A 154 19.21 5.14 31.68
CA LYS A 154 18.16 5.49 30.71
C LYS A 154 18.81 5.83 29.37
N ASN A 155 18.34 5.16 28.32
CA ASN A 155 18.69 5.46 26.93
C ASN A 155 17.61 6.32 26.25
#